data_AF-C0FZD8-F1
#
_entry.id   AF-C0FZD8-F1
#
_cell.length_a   1.000
_cell.length_b   1.000
_cell.length_c   1.000
_cell.angle_alpha   90.00
_cell.angle_beta   90.00
_cell.angle_gamma   90.00
#
_symmetry.space_group_name_H-M   'P 1'
#
loop_
_entity.id
_entity.type
_entity.pdbx_description
1 polymer ?
#
loop_
_entity_poly.entity_id
_entity_poly.type
_entity_poly.pdbx_seq_one_letter_code
_entity_poly.pdbx_strand_id
1 'polypeptide(L)'
;MPIKEFMTREHLVTFDIDDYVDDIKETMSKIRHRDFPILDENGNYLGMVSRRNLMSMQKKQIILVDHNEKSQAVDNINEAEILEIIDHHRIGSLETISPVYFRNQPLGCTSTIIYQMFGEKNIEIPQHIAGLLLSAILSDTLMFRSPTCTQLDILAAEALAKIAKVDIETHAKNMFKAGSDFKNKTTEEIFYSDFKIFHTDEFDFGVAQISAMSREELDKVAEKLRPFLKEVLGEKRIDMVYVMLTDILEESSKVIFEGHDAGKILADAFEREENENGILLEGIISRKKQLIPTLMNAMAEKV
;
A
#
# COMPACT_ATOMS: atom_id res chain seq x y z
N MET A 1 -55.72 -18.85 -26.82
CA MET A 1 -55.49 -17.83 -25.79
C MET A 1 -54.14 -17.17 -26.03
N PRO A 2 -54.08 -15.83 -26.02
CA PRO A 2 -52.81 -15.09 -26.06
C PRO A 2 -51.92 -15.37 -24.85
N ILE A 3 -50.61 -15.56 -25.05
CA ILE A 3 -49.60 -15.78 -23.98
C ILE A 3 -49.62 -14.67 -22.93
N LYS A 4 -49.95 -13.43 -23.35
CA LYS A 4 -50.08 -12.26 -22.47
C LYS A 4 -51.07 -12.43 -21.31
N GLU A 5 -52.01 -13.37 -21.40
CA GLU A 5 -53.01 -13.63 -20.37
C GLU A 5 -52.47 -14.49 -19.22
N PHE A 6 -51.30 -15.11 -19.37
CA PHE A 6 -50.67 -15.98 -18.37
C PHE A 6 -49.33 -15.45 -17.83
N MET A 7 -48.74 -14.44 -18.48
CA MET A 7 -47.45 -13.89 -18.06
C MET A 7 -47.60 -12.92 -16.89
N THR A 8 -46.82 -13.13 -15.83
CA THR A 8 -46.61 -12.16 -14.75
C THR A 8 -45.92 -10.92 -15.29
N ARG A 9 -46.47 -9.74 -15.00
CA ARG A 9 -45.96 -8.44 -15.47
C ARG A 9 -45.45 -7.54 -14.35
N GLU A 10 -45.81 -7.86 -13.13
CA GLU A 10 -45.56 -7.05 -11.94
C GLU A 10 -44.79 -7.87 -10.91
N HIS A 11 -44.01 -7.21 -10.08
CA HIS A 11 -43.19 -7.86 -9.04
C HIS A 11 -42.23 -8.93 -9.58
N LEU A 12 -41.69 -8.71 -10.78
CA LEU A 12 -40.60 -9.53 -11.31
C LEU A 12 -39.37 -9.34 -10.41
N VAL A 13 -38.76 -10.45 -10.01
CA VAL A 13 -37.47 -10.43 -9.34
C VAL A 13 -36.40 -10.41 -10.41
N THR A 14 -35.73 -9.28 -10.55
CA THR A 14 -34.69 -9.04 -11.55
C THR A 14 -33.38 -8.73 -10.83
N PHE A 15 -32.26 -8.93 -11.52
CA PHE A 15 -30.93 -8.51 -11.05
C PHE A 15 -30.31 -7.55 -12.05
N ASP A 16 -29.35 -6.76 -11.60
CA ASP A 16 -28.51 -5.91 -12.44
C ASP A 16 -27.17 -6.59 -12.76
N ILE A 17 -26.45 -6.12 -13.78
CA ILE A 17 -25.10 -6.58 -14.12
C ILE A 17 -24.06 -6.19 -13.06
N ASP A 18 -24.34 -5.13 -12.29
CA ASP A 18 -23.45 -4.62 -11.25
C ASP A 18 -23.80 -5.16 -9.85
N ASP A 19 -24.85 -5.97 -9.73
CA ASP A 19 -25.25 -6.59 -8.47
C ASP A 19 -24.18 -7.54 -7.93
N TYR A 20 -23.95 -7.49 -6.61
CA TYR A 20 -23.04 -8.41 -5.96
C TYR A 20 -23.58 -9.84 -5.99
N VAL A 21 -22.71 -10.77 -6.36
CA VAL A 21 -23.03 -12.19 -6.49
C VAL A 21 -23.60 -12.78 -5.20
N ASP A 22 -23.14 -12.31 -4.04
CA ASP A 22 -23.62 -12.82 -2.75
C ASP A 22 -25.04 -12.34 -2.41
N ASP A 23 -25.39 -11.11 -2.79
CA ASP A 23 -26.76 -10.59 -2.66
C ASP A 23 -27.72 -11.35 -3.58
N ILE A 24 -27.26 -11.64 -4.81
CA ILE A 24 -27.98 -12.49 -5.77
C ILE A 24 -28.18 -13.90 -5.19
N LYS A 25 -27.13 -14.53 -4.64
CA LYS A 25 -27.22 -15.87 -4.01
C LYS A 25 -28.24 -15.87 -2.88
N GLU A 26 -28.21 -14.87 -2.00
CA GLU A 26 -29.15 -14.77 -0.87
C GLU A 26 -30.58 -14.68 -1.38
N THR A 27 -30.85 -13.79 -2.34
CA THR A 27 -32.18 -13.60 -2.94
C THR A 27 -32.67 -14.88 -3.63
N MET A 28 -31.82 -15.48 -4.46
CA MET A 28 -32.15 -16.71 -5.19
C MET A 28 -32.39 -17.90 -4.27
N SER A 29 -31.81 -17.94 -3.06
CA SER A 29 -32.04 -19.00 -2.09
C SER A 29 -33.47 -19.00 -1.53
N LYS A 30 -34.06 -17.80 -1.36
CA LYS A 30 -35.38 -17.58 -0.77
C LYS A 30 -36.53 -17.83 -1.76
N ILE A 31 -36.26 -17.68 -3.06
CA ILE A 31 -37.31 -17.66 -4.10
C ILE A 31 -37.19 -18.89 -5.00
N ARG A 32 -38.32 -19.59 -5.23
CA ARG A 32 -38.39 -20.82 -6.07
C ARG A 32 -38.56 -20.51 -7.56
N HIS A 33 -37.74 -19.61 -8.11
CA HIS A 33 -37.61 -19.43 -9.57
C HIS A 33 -36.38 -20.18 -10.08
N ARG A 34 -36.46 -20.67 -11.32
CA ARG A 34 -35.35 -21.37 -11.97
C ARG A 34 -34.33 -20.38 -12.53
N ASP A 35 -34.84 -19.36 -13.20
CA ASP A 35 -34.10 -18.35 -13.95
C ASP A 35 -34.62 -16.96 -13.57
N PHE A 36 -33.70 -16.01 -13.46
CA PHE A 36 -33.97 -14.63 -13.08
C PHE A 36 -33.44 -13.71 -14.20
N PRO A 37 -34.24 -12.78 -14.73
CA PRO A 37 -33.77 -11.84 -15.74
C PRO A 37 -32.71 -10.89 -15.17
N ILE A 38 -31.67 -10.64 -15.95
CA ILE A 38 -30.68 -9.60 -15.72
C ILE A 38 -31.05 -8.40 -16.60
N LEU A 39 -31.06 -7.22 -16.00
CA LEU A 39 -31.31 -5.95 -16.64
C LEU A 39 -30.03 -5.10 -16.68
N ASP A 40 -29.98 -4.13 -17.59
CA ASP A 40 -29.00 -3.03 -17.52
C ASP A 40 -29.52 -1.88 -16.65
N GLU A 41 -28.68 -0.86 -16.45
CA GLU A 41 -28.99 0.38 -15.72
C GLU A 41 -30.23 1.13 -16.25
N ASN A 42 -30.64 0.87 -17.50
CA ASN A 42 -31.81 1.47 -18.15
C ASN A 42 -33.05 0.57 -18.07
N GLY A 43 -32.95 -0.59 -17.41
CA GLY A 43 -34.02 -1.58 -17.27
C GLY A 43 -34.22 -2.48 -18.51
N ASN A 44 -33.29 -2.47 -19.47
CA ASN A 44 -33.36 -3.34 -20.64
C ASN A 44 -32.91 -4.75 -20.29
N TYR A 45 -33.62 -5.74 -20.82
CA TYR A 45 -33.25 -7.14 -20.64
C TYR A 45 -31.94 -7.49 -21.36
N LEU A 46 -30.96 -7.98 -20.61
CA LEU A 46 -29.67 -8.43 -21.13
C LEU A 46 -29.55 -9.96 -21.20
N GLY A 47 -30.21 -10.67 -20.30
CA GLY A 47 -30.10 -12.13 -20.21
C GLY A 47 -30.78 -12.71 -18.98
N MET A 48 -30.46 -13.97 -18.65
CA MET A 48 -30.94 -14.60 -17.42
C MET A 48 -29.81 -15.28 -16.66
N VAL A 49 -29.94 -15.32 -15.34
CA VAL A 49 -29.10 -16.11 -14.44
C VAL A 49 -29.92 -17.20 -13.76
N SER A 50 -29.34 -18.39 -13.68
CA SER A 50 -29.90 -19.53 -12.96
C SER A 50 -29.04 -19.90 -11.76
N ARG A 51 -29.59 -20.69 -10.83
CA ARG A 51 -28.83 -21.19 -9.67
C ARG A 51 -27.63 -22.05 -10.09
N ARG A 52 -27.67 -22.68 -11.27
CA ARG A 52 -26.54 -23.46 -11.78
C ARG A 52 -25.37 -22.56 -12.19
N ASN A 53 -25.66 -21.37 -12.73
CA ASN A 53 -24.63 -20.42 -13.10
C ASN A 53 -23.83 -19.97 -11.88
N LEU A 54 -24.49 -19.77 -10.73
CA LEU A 54 -23.84 -19.44 -9.45
C LEU A 54 -22.87 -20.52 -8.95
N MET A 55 -23.17 -21.79 -9.18
CA MET A 55 -22.32 -22.92 -8.76
C MET A 55 -21.08 -23.10 -9.63
N SER A 56 -21.07 -22.54 -10.84
CA SER A 56 -19.96 -22.63 -11.80
C SER A 56 -19.31 -21.27 -12.06
N MET A 57 -19.51 -20.29 -11.16
CA MET A 57 -18.88 -18.98 -11.34
C MET A 57 -17.38 -19.09 -11.22
N GLN A 58 -16.69 -18.56 -12.22
CA GLN A 58 -15.25 -18.42 -12.16
C GLN A 58 -14.92 -17.27 -11.21
N LYS A 59 -13.95 -17.52 -10.34
CA LYS A 59 -13.38 -16.49 -9.49
C LYS A 59 -12.69 -15.44 -10.35
N LYS A 60 -12.62 -14.20 -9.87
CA LYS A 60 -11.80 -13.18 -10.52
C LYS A 60 -10.33 -13.60 -10.44
N GLN A 61 -9.66 -13.64 -11.59
CA GLN A 61 -8.25 -13.97 -11.68
C GLN A 61 -7.42 -12.71 -11.48
N ILE A 62 -6.39 -12.80 -10.64
CA ILE A 62 -5.58 -11.63 -10.26
C ILE A 62 -4.08 -11.98 -10.19
N ILE A 63 -3.27 -10.95 -10.33
CA ILE A 63 -1.82 -10.97 -10.10
C ILE A 63 -1.52 -9.93 -9.04
N LEU A 64 -0.80 -10.33 -8.00
CA LEU A 64 -0.34 -9.41 -6.96
C LEU A 64 1.04 -8.88 -7.31
N VAL A 65 1.20 -7.57 -7.19
CA VAL A 65 2.49 -6.90 -7.34
C VAL A 65 2.79 -6.12 -6.07
N ASP A 66 4.05 -6.18 -5.64
CA ASP A 66 4.58 -5.40 -4.50
C ASP A 66 4.01 -5.74 -3.12
N HIS A 67 3.16 -6.76 -3.01
CA HIS A 67 2.68 -7.27 -1.73
C HIS A 67 2.26 -8.73 -1.82
N ASN A 68 2.31 -9.40 -0.68
CA ASN A 68 1.82 -10.77 -0.52
C ASN A 68 1.19 -11.01 0.87
N GLU A 69 0.97 -9.98 1.68
CA GLU A 69 0.25 -10.12 2.95
C GLU A 69 -1.24 -9.85 2.75
N LYS A 70 -2.11 -10.73 3.27
CA LYS A 70 -3.57 -10.62 3.12
C LYS A 70 -4.13 -9.27 3.62
N SER A 71 -3.56 -8.73 4.69
CA SER A 71 -3.95 -7.44 5.28
C SER A 71 -3.66 -6.24 4.39
N GLN A 72 -2.83 -6.41 3.36
CA GLN A 72 -2.46 -5.37 2.39
C GLN A 72 -3.14 -5.58 1.03
N ALA A 73 -3.78 -6.74 0.84
CA ALA A 73 -4.48 -7.06 -0.40
C ALA A 73 -5.88 -6.42 -0.43
N VAL A 74 -6.48 -6.42 -1.62
CA VAL A 74 -7.87 -5.98 -1.82
C VAL A 74 -8.85 -6.79 -0.97
N ASP A 75 -9.95 -6.16 -0.57
CA ASP A 75 -11.05 -6.84 0.12
C ASP A 75 -11.50 -8.09 -0.65
N ASN A 76 -11.89 -9.13 0.10
CA ASN A 76 -12.32 -10.42 -0.44
C ASN A 76 -11.28 -11.14 -1.32
N ILE A 77 -9.98 -10.88 -1.11
CA ILE A 77 -8.87 -11.58 -1.80
C ILE A 77 -9.00 -13.12 -1.79
N ASN A 78 -9.60 -13.69 -0.74
CA ASN A 78 -9.85 -15.14 -0.62
C ASN A 78 -10.84 -15.69 -1.67
N GLU A 79 -11.67 -14.82 -2.22
CA GLU A 79 -12.66 -15.15 -3.24
C GLU A 79 -12.09 -15.04 -4.66
N ALA A 80 -10.92 -14.42 -4.81
CA ALA A 80 -10.18 -14.39 -6.06
C ALA A 80 -9.37 -15.66 -6.29
N GLU A 81 -8.97 -15.87 -7.55
CA GLU A 81 -7.96 -16.84 -7.94
C GLU A 81 -6.66 -16.09 -8.21
N ILE A 82 -5.67 -16.29 -7.34
CA ILE A 82 -4.34 -15.69 -7.50
C ILE A 82 -3.57 -16.52 -8.51
N LEU A 83 -3.09 -15.88 -9.58
CA LEU A 83 -2.30 -16.55 -10.62
C LEU A 83 -0.80 -16.37 -10.40
N GLU A 84 -0.40 -15.14 -10.06
CA GLU A 84 1.01 -14.78 -9.90
C GLU A 84 1.21 -13.78 -8.74
N ILE A 85 2.40 -13.81 -8.14
CA ILE A 85 2.86 -12.86 -7.13
C ILE A 85 4.28 -12.41 -7.50
N ILE A 86 4.45 -11.12 -7.75
CA ILE A 86 5.75 -10.49 -8.06
C ILE A 86 6.05 -9.45 -6.96
N ASP A 87 7.04 -9.71 -6.12
CA ASP A 87 7.23 -8.93 -4.90
C ASP A 87 8.71 -8.88 -4.47
N HIS A 88 9.05 -7.93 -3.61
CA HIS A 88 10.36 -7.78 -2.97
C HIS A 88 10.28 -7.74 -1.43
N HIS A 89 9.07 -7.84 -0.88
CA HIS A 89 8.84 -7.88 0.56
C HIS A 89 9.08 -9.27 1.18
N ARG A 90 9.09 -9.30 2.52
CA ARG A 90 9.04 -10.57 3.27
C ARG A 90 7.79 -11.35 2.86
N ILE A 91 7.89 -12.67 2.89
CA ILE A 91 6.74 -13.53 2.62
C ILE A 91 5.90 -13.63 3.90
N GLY A 92 4.61 -13.36 3.77
CA GLY A 92 3.62 -13.38 4.85
C GLY A 92 2.65 -14.55 4.76
N SER A 93 1.45 -14.36 5.30
CA SER A 93 0.44 -15.40 5.57
C SER A 93 -0.56 -15.67 4.43
N LEU A 94 -0.25 -15.28 3.19
CA LEU A 94 -1.15 -15.51 2.07
C LEU A 94 -1.06 -16.95 1.57
N GLU A 95 -2.18 -17.66 1.65
CA GLU A 95 -2.31 -19.05 1.21
C GLU A 95 -3.04 -19.12 -0.14
N THR A 96 -2.57 -19.99 -1.03
CA THR A 96 -3.22 -20.26 -2.32
C THR A 96 -3.72 -21.70 -2.37
N ILE A 97 -4.90 -21.90 -2.98
CA ILE A 97 -5.50 -23.24 -3.10
C ILE A 97 -4.77 -24.08 -4.16
N SER A 98 -4.30 -23.44 -5.22
CA SER A 98 -3.54 -24.03 -6.33
C SER A 98 -2.10 -23.50 -6.35
N PRO A 99 -1.17 -24.22 -7.01
CA PRO A 99 0.16 -23.67 -7.30
C PRO A 99 0.06 -22.38 -8.12
N VAL A 100 0.87 -21.38 -7.75
CA VAL A 100 0.94 -20.07 -8.41
C VAL A 100 2.36 -19.75 -8.85
N TYR A 101 2.52 -18.86 -9.83
CA TYR A 101 3.84 -18.33 -10.16
C TYR A 101 4.25 -17.30 -9.09
N PHE A 102 5.24 -17.63 -8.28
CA PHE A 102 5.74 -16.73 -7.24
C PHE A 102 7.17 -16.31 -7.57
N ARG A 103 7.39 -15.01 -7.81
CA ARG A 103 8.72 -14.41 -7.98
C ARG A 103 8.97 -13.37 -6.90
N ASN A 104 9.68 -13.78 -5.85
CA ASN A 104 10.21 -12.87 -4.83
C ASN A 104 11.70 -12.63 -5.04
N GLN A 105 12.16 -11.38 -5.04
CA GLN A 105 13.60 -11.09 -5.01
C GLN A 105 13.91 -9.99 -3.98
N PRO A 106 14.98 -10.14 -3.18
CA PRO A 106 15.37 -9.15 -2.18
C PRO A 106 16.07 -7.93 -2.83
N LEU A 107 15.34 -7.22 -3.69
CA LEU A 107 15.78 -6.01 -4.38
C LEU A 107 15.18 -4.75 -3.76
N GLY A 108 15.63 -3.59 -4.21
CA GLY A 108 15.13 -2.30 -3.74
C GLY A 108 13.71 -2.00 -4.17
N CYS A 109 13.26 -2.53 -5.32
CA CYS A 109 11.93 -2.26 -5.88
C CYS A 109 11.39 -3.43 -6.72
N THR A 110 10.07 -3.67 -6.66
CA THR A 110 9.37 -4.63 -7.53
C THR A 110 9.51 -4.29 -9.02
N SER A 111 9.62 -3.01 -9.40
CA SER A 111 9.81 -2.60 -10.80
C SER A 111 11.16 -3.07 -11.39
N THR A 112 12.17 -3.32 -10.57
CA THR A 112 13.43 -3.93 -11.01
C THR A 112 13.20 -5.39 -11.43
N ILE A 113 12.33 -6.11 -10.73
CA ILE A 113 11.93 -7.48 -11.09
C ILE A 113 11.14 -7.47 -12.41
N ILE A 114 10.20 -6.54 -12.55
CA ILE A 114 9.42 -6.38 -13.79
C ILE A 114 10.34 -6.04 -14.97
N TYR A 115 11.32 -5.16 -14.78
CA TYR A 115 12.34 -4.85 -15.80
C TYR A 115 13.10 -6.11 -16.27
N GLN A 116 13.52 -6.98 -15.34
CA GLN A 116 14.14 -8.27 -15.69
C GLN A 116 13.18 -9.14 -16.50
N MET A 117 11.90 -9.21 -16.12
CA MET A 117 10.88 -10.00 -16.83
C MET A 117 10.67 -9.53 -18.27
N PHE A 118 10.67 -8.22 -18.53
CA PHE A 118 10.64 -7.69 -19.89
C PHE A 118 11.83 -8.21 -20.72
N GLY A 119 13.03 -8.15 -20.16
CA GLY A 119 14.25 -8.65 -20.80
C GLY A 119 14.21 -10.16 -21.07
N GLU A 120 13.80 -10.96 -20.09
CA GLU A 120 13.68 -12.42 -20.20
C GLU A 120 12.68 -12.86 -21.28
N LYS A 121 11.61 -12.07 -21.48
CA LYS A 121 10.60 -12.33 -22.50
C LYS A 121 10.91 -11.68 -23.86
N ASN A 122 12.03 -10.97 -23.98
CA ASN A 122 12.40 -10.18 -25.16
C ASN A 122 11.28 -9.22 -25.60
N ILE A 123 10.60 -8.59 -24.64
CA ILE A 123 9.55 -7.61 -24.90
C ILE A 123 10.16 -6.21 -24.80
N GLU A 124 9.96 -5.40 -25.84
CA GLU A 124 10.39 -3.99 -25.82
C GLU A 124 9.57 -3.21 -24.77
N ILE A 125 10.25 -2.41 -23.95
CA ILE A 125 9.61 -1.56 -22.94
C ILE A 125 9.19 -0.24 -23.60
N PRO A 126 7.88 0.08 -23.68
CA PRO A 126 7.45 1.37 -24.21
C PRO A 126 7.98 2.53 -23.36
N GLN A 127 8.27 3.67 -23.99
CA GLN A 127 8.85 4.85 -23.31
C GLN A 127 8.10 5.27 -22.04
N HIS A 128 6.76 5.30 -22.09
CA HIS A 128 5.93 5.69 -20.94
C HIS A 128 5.98 4.65 -19.80
N ILE A 129 6.03 3.36 -20.12
CA ILE A 129 6.20 2.29 -19.12
C ILE A 129 7.59 2.38 -18.49
N ALA A 130 8.63 2.66 -19.28
CA ALA A 130 9.97 2.85 -18.74
C ALA A 130 10.03 4.00 -17.73
N GLY A 131 9.30 5.10 -18.00
CA GLY A 131 9.17 6.21 -17.05
C GLY A 131 8.48 5.79 -15.74
N LEU A 132 7.43 4.97 -15.80
CA LEU A 132 6.73 4.47 -14.62
C LEU A 132 7.61 3.52 -13.78
N LEU A 133 8.26 2.56 -14.43
CA LEU A 133 9.18 1.63 -13.76
C LEU A 133 10.36 2.38 -13.11
N LEU A 134 10.93 3.37 -13.82
CA LEU A 134 11.97 4.24 -13.26
C LEU A 134 11.46 5.00 -12.03
N SER A 135 10.26 5.57 -12.11
CA SER A 135 9.67 6.34 -11.01
C SER A 135 9.47 5.49 -9.77
N ALA A 136 8.99 4.25 -9.93
CA ALA A 136 8.86 3.29 -8.84
C ALA A 136 10.23 2.94 -8.20
N ILE A 137 11.26 2.66 -9.02
CA ILE A 137 12.60 2.39 -8.49
C ILE A 137 13.11 3.59 -7.70
N LEU A 138 12.98 4.80 -8.23
CA LEU A 138 13.43 6.02 -7.54
C LEU A 138 12.66 6.26 -6.25
N SER A 139 11.36 5.95 -6.21
CA SER A 139 10.51 6.06 -5.04
C SER A 139 10.99 5.14 -3.92
N ASP A 140 11.03 3.82 -4.17
CA ASP A 140 11.33 2.84 -3.11
C ASP A 140 12.78 2.90 -2.65
N THR A 141 13.68 3.32 -3.55
CA THR A 141 15.11 3.44 -3.24
C THR A 141 15.49 4.81 -2.71
N LEU A 142 14.56 5.77 -2.60
CA LEU A 142 14.84 7.16 -2.22
C LEU A 142 15.99 7.76 -3.05
N MET A 143 15.89 7.65 -4.38
CA MET A 143 16.97 8.00 -5.31
C MET A 143 18.29 7.29 -4.94
N PHE A 144 18.23 5.97 -4.77
CA PHE A 144 19.35 5.07 -4.45
C PHE A 144 19.99 5.22 -3.06
N ARG A 145 19.41 6.01 -2.16
CA ARG A 145 19.94 6.23 -0.80
C ARG A 145 19.41 5.24 0.22
N SER A 146 18.26 4.64 -0.06
CA SER A 146 17.66 3.65 0.82
C SER A 146 18.60 2.45 1.02
N PRO A 147 18.73 1.91 2.24
CA PRO A 147 19.47 0.67 2.50
C PRO A 147 18.83 -0.57 1.88
N THR A 148 17.69 -0.45 1.19
CA THR A 148 17.11 -1.51 0.35
C THR A 148 17.69 -1.52 -1.06
N CYS A 149 18.27 -0.41 -1.52
CA CYS A 149 18.76 -0.27 -2.89
C CYS A 149 19.91 -1.24 -3.16
N THR A 150 19.83 -1.94 -4.29
CA THR A 150 20.87 -2.84 -4.77
C THR A 150 21.50 -2.30 -6.06
N GLN A 151 22.64 -2.88 -6.45
CA GLN A 151 23.28 -2.53 -7.72
C GLN A 151 22.37 -2.82 -8.94
N LEU A 152 21.48 -3.81 -8.84
CA LEU A 152 20.55 -4.15 -9.92
C LEU A 152 19.47 -3.06 -10.10
N ASP A 153 19.04 -2.42 -9.01
CA ASP A 153 18.09 -1.30 -9.08
C ASP A 153 18.71 -0.11 -9.80
N ILE A 154 19.97 0.21 -9.50
CA ILE A 154 20.72 1.31 -10.15
C ILE A 154 20.87 1.03 -11.66
N LEU A 155 21.30 -0.18 -12.03
CA LEU A 155 21.47 -0.56 -13.43
C LEU A 155 20.15 -0.55 -14.21
N ALA A 156 19.07 -1.03 -13.58
CA ALA A 156 17.74 -0.97 -14.18
C ALA A 156 17.27 0.48 -14.36
N ALA A 157 17.43 1.34 -13.35
CA ALA A 157 17.07 2.75 -13.44
C ALA A 157 17.84 3.48 -14.54
N GLU A 158 19.16 3.25 -14.67
CA GLU A 158 19.97 3.83 -15.76
C GLU A 158 19.50 3.39 -17.15
N ALA A 159 19.15 2.12 -17.32
CA ALA A 159 18.62 1.61 -18.57
C ALA A 159 17.23 2.21 -18.89
N LEU A 160 16.34 2.22 -17.88
CA LEU A 160 14.99 2.76 -18.01
C LEU A 160 14.99 4.27 -18.29
N ALA A 161 15.90 5.03 -17.69
CA ALA A 161 16.05 6.47 -17.95
C ALA A 161 16.43 6.77 -19.41
N LYS A 162 17.31 5.95 -20.01
CA LYS A 162 17.66 6.05 -21.43
C LYS A 162 16.45 5.78 -22.33
N ILE A 163 15.65 4.76 -22.00
CA ILE A 163 14.43 4.42 -22.76
C ILE A 163 13.37 5.53 -22.61
N ALA A 164 13.17 6.00 -21.38
CA ALA A 164 12.23 7.06 -21.03
C ALA A 164 12.65 8.44 -21.57
N LYS A 165 13.93 8.62 -21.89
CA LYS A 165 14.57 9.88 -22.33
C LYS A 165 14.47 10.97 -21.27
N VAL A 166 14.79 10.63 -20.02
CA VAL A 166 14.79 11.55 -18.88
C VAL A 166 16.13 11.52 -18.16
N ASP A 167 16.47 12.64 -17.52
CA ASP A 167 17.57 12.72 -16.56
C ASP A 167 17.09 12.23 -15.19
N ILE A 168 17.82 11.30 -14.58
CA ILE A 168 17.41 10.64 -13.32
C ILE A 168 17.30 11.64 -12.19
N GLU A 169 18.30 12.52 -12.03
CA GLU A 169 18.34 13.46 -10.91
C GLU A 169 17.23 14.50 -11.01
N THR A 170 17.03 15.07 -12.20
CA THR A 170 15.95 16.02 -12.45
C THR A 170 14.58 15.37 -12.28
N HIS A 171 14.40 14.15 -12.78
CA HIS A 171 13.14 13.41 -12.63
C HIS A 171 12.83 13.07 -11.17
N ALA A 172 13.81 12.54 -10.43
CA ALA A 172 13.68 12.26 -9.01
C ALA A 172 13.31 13.53 -8.22
N LYS A 173 14.04 14.64 -8.44
CA LYS A 173 13.75 15.91 -7.77
C LYS A 173 12.33 16.39 -7.99
N ASN A 174 11.86 16.36 -9.24
CA ASN A 174 10.50 16.77 -9.58
C ASN A 174 9.45 15.82 -8.98
N MET A 175 9.69 14.51 -9.01
CA MET A 175 8.81 13.49 -8.45
C MET A 175 8.66 13.64 -6.94
N PHE A 176 9.77 13.75 -6.21
CA PHE A 176 9.74 13.89 -4.75
C PHE A 176 9.15 15.23 -4.32
N LYS A 177 9.45 16.31 -5.03
CA LYS A 177 8.82 17.61 -4.79
C LYS A 177 7.31 17.58 -5.00
N ALA A 178 6.83 16.83 -6.00
CA ALA A 178 5.40 16.64 -6.20
C ALA A 178 4.76 15.77 -5.11
N GLY A 179 5.48 14.75 -4.62
CA GLY A 179 5.05 13.91 -3.51
C GLY A 179 5.03 14.62 -2.15
N SER A 180 5.92 15.60 -1.95
CA SER A 180 6.03 16.42 -0.74
C SER A 180 5.22 17.71 -0.78
N ASP A 181 4.32 17.90 -1.76
CA ASP A 181 3.38 19.02 -1.76
C ASP A 181 2.25 18.78 -0.76
N PHE A 182 2.53 19.09 0.50
CA PHE A 182 1.59 18.95 1.61
C PHE A 182 0.55 20.09 1.69
N LYS A 183 0.62 21.11 0.82
CA LYS A 183 -0.21 22.32 0.94
C LYS A 183 -1.70 22.05 0.80
N ASN A 184 -2.06 21.09 -0.05
CA ASN A 184 -3.45 20.73 -0.33
C ASN A 184 -3.93 19.51 0.46
N LYS A 185 -3.10 18.95 1.35
CA LYS A 185 -3.46 17.79 2.18
C LYS A 185 -3.86 18.23 3.59
N THR A 186 -4.89 17.58 4.11
CA THR A 186 -5.29 17.66 5.52
C THR A 186 -4.23 17.07 6.44
N THR A 187 -4.31 17.34 7.74
CA THR A 187 -3.37 16.79 8.72
C THR A 187 -3.48 15.27 8.76
N GLU A 188 -4.70 14.74 8.71
CA GLU A 188 -5.00 13.31 8.67
C GLU A 188 -4.41 12.64 7.42
N GLU A 189 -4.60 13.21 6.24
CA GLU A 189 -4.06 12.66 4.99
C GLU A 189 -2.54 12.59 4.98
N ILE A 190 -1.87 13.60 5.59
CA ILE A 190 -0.40 13.61 5.71
C ILE A 190 0.05 12.54 6.71
N PHE A 191 -0.60 12.47 7.87
CA PHE A 191 -0.20 11.54 8.92
C PHE A 191 -0.41 10.08 8.51
N TYR A 192 -1.59 9.77 7.95
CA TYR A 192 -1.97 8.40 7.60
C TYR A 192 -1.42 7.91 6.26
N SER A 193 -0.73 8.76 5.47
CA SER A 193 -0.17 8.33 4.17
C SER A 193 0.84 7.18 4.30
N ASP A 194 1.60 7.15 5.40
CA ASP A 194 2.48 6.02 5.72
C ASP A 194 2.55 5.79 7.25
N PHE A 195 1.38 5.59 7.87
CA PHE A 195 1.27 5.25 9.28
C PHE A 195 1.08 3.74 9.48
N LYS A 196 1.81 3.16 10.43
CA LYS A 196 1.65 1.75 10.83
C LYS A 196 1.64 1.63 12.35
N ILE A 197 0.80 0.74 12.85
CA ILE A 197 0.73 0.38 14.27
C ILE A 197 1.54 -0.90 14.48
N PHE A 198 2.25 -0.95 15.60
CA PHE A 198 3.08 -2.05 16.05
C PHE A 198 2.70 -2.39 17.49
N HIS A 199 2.81 -3.68 17.79
CA HIS A 199 2.44 -4.25 19.08
C HIS A 199 3.68 -4.89 19.70
N THR A 200 3.91 -4.62 20.99
CA THR A 200 4.87 -5.34 21.83
C THR A 200 4.10 -6.06 22.94
N ASP A 201 4.78 -6.81 23.79
CA ASP A 201 4.11 -7.53 24.88
C ASP A 201 3.48 -6.58 25.92
N GLU A 202 4.01 -5.35 26.06
CA GLU A 202 3.54 -4.38 27.07
C GLU A 202 2.94 -3.11 26.48
N PHE A 203 3.39 -2.67 25.30
CA PHE A 203 3.02 -1.38 24.72
C PHE A 203 2.61 -1.49 23.25
N ASP A 204 1.61 -0.70 22.87
CA ASP A 204 1.23 -0.47 21.49
C ASP A 204 1.74 0.90 21.02
N PHE A 205 2.36 0.95 19.84
CA PHE A 205 2.88 2.20 19.31
C PHE A 205 2.67 2.37 17.81
N GLY A 206 2.51 3.62 17.38
CA GLY A 206 2.31 3.99 15.99
C GLY A 206 3.51 4.73 15.42
N VAL A 207 3.85 4.47 14.16
CA VAL A 207 4.90 5.21 13.45
C VAL A 207 4.44 5.66 12.08
N ALA A 208 4.38 6.98 11.89
CA ALA A 208 4.24 7.62 10.57
C ALA A 208 5.62 7.94 9.98
N GLN A 209 5.77 7.84 8.66
CA GLN A 209 6.94 8.31 7.95
C GLN A 209 6.54 9.32 6.86
N ILE A 210 7.22 10.47 6.85
CA ILE A 210 6.99 11.55 5.90
C ILE A 210 8.35 11.95 5.35
N SER A 211 8.52 11.79 4.04
CA SER A 211 9.78 12.06 3.37
C SER A 211 9.67 13.28 2.47
N ALA A 212 10.68 14.15 2.48
CA ALA A 212 10.77 15.28 1.57
C ALA A 212 12.23 15.59 1.22
N MET A 213 12.43 16.41 0.18
CA MET A 213 13.74 16.94 -0.19
C MET A 213 14.06 18.29 0.47
N SER A 214 13.15 18.82 1.27
CA SER A 214 13.28 20.13 1.91
C SER A 214 13.04 20.03 3.40
N ARG A 215 14.08 20.31 4.19
CA ARG A 215 13.97 20.42 5.64
C ARG A 215 12.92 21.43 6.09
N GLU A 216 12.82 22.55 5.37
CA GLU A 216 11.86 23.61 5.68
C GLU A 216 10.40 23.12 5.51
N GLU A 217 10.14 22.27 4.52
CA GLU A 217 8.82 21.64 4.34
C GLU A 217 8.50 20.68 5.50
N LEU A 218 9.48 19.87 5.89
CA LEU A 218 9.35 18.92 7.00
C LEU A 218 9.09 19.62 8.34
N ASP A 219 9.78 20.73 8.62
CA ASP A 219 9.57 21.48 9.86
C ASP A 219 8.15 22.09 9.91
N LYS A 220 7.63 22.61 8.80
CA LYS A 220 6.23 23.08 8.70
C LYS A 220 5.22 21.95 8.94
N VAL A 221 5.49 20.76 8.39
CA VAL A 221 4.68 19.57 8.63
C VAL A 221 4.75 19.15 10.10
N ALA A 222 5.92 19.22 10.72
CA ALA A 222 6.10 18.93 12.14
C ALA A 222 5.21 19.79 13.02
N GLU A 223 5.21 21.11 12.79
CA GLU A 223 4.38 22.06 13.54
C GLU A 223 2.89 21.75 13.40
N LYS A 224 2.45 21.39 12.18
CA LYS A 224 1.05 21.01 11.90
C LYS A 224 0.65 19.70 12.57
N LEU A 225 1.54 18.71 12.63
CA LEU A 225 1.24 17.37 13.14
C LEU A 225 1.30 17.25 14.67
N ARG A 226 2.14 18.04 15.35
CA ARG A 226 2.28 18.00 16.82
C ARG A 226 0.95 17.97 17.60
N PRO A 227 0.00 18.89 17.38
CA PRO A 227 -1.27 18.84 18.11
C PRO A 227 -2.08 17.59 17.79
N PHE A 228 -1.98 17.09 16.56
CA PHE A 228 -2.70 15.92 16.07
C PHE A 228 -2.21 14.61 16.69
N LEU A 229 -0.93 14.50 17.08
CA LEU A 229 -0.39 13.27 17.69
C LEU A 229 -1.15 12.86 18.97
N LYS A 230 -1.61 13.83 19.75
CA LYS A 230 -2.42 13.59 20.97
C LYS A 230 -3.78 12.98 20.65
N GLU A 231 -4.38 13.37 19.53
CA GLU A 231 -5.66 12.84 19.07
C GLU A 231 -5.49 11.38 18.62
N VAL A 232 -4.40 11.09 17.90
CA VAL A 232 -4.08 9.74 17.42
C VAL A 232 -3.92 8.73 18.56
N LEU A 233 -3.27 9.11 19.67
CA LEU A 233 -3.14 8.25 20.86
C LEU A 233 -4.51 7.76 21.34
N GLY A 234 -5.47 8.67 21.46
CA GLY A 234 -6.83 8.35 21.91
C GLY A 234 -7.65 7.58 20.87
N GLU A 235 -7.58 7.99 19.61
CA GLU A 235 -8.34 7.36 18.52
C GLU A 235 -7.91 5.91 18.27
N LYS A 236 -6.59 5.68 18.19
CA LYS A 236 -6.02 4.36 17.92
C LYS A 236 -5.82 3.50 19.16
N ARG A 237 -5.98 4.08 20.37
CA ARG A 237 -5.76 3.42 21.67
C ARG A 237 -4.37 2.81 21.77
N ILE A 238 -3.36 3.63 21.50
CA ILE A 238 -1.94 3.26 21.53
C ILE A 238 -1.21 4.13 22.56
N ASP A 239 -0.14 3.61 23.14
CA ASP A 239 0.61 4.25 24.23
C ASP A 239 1.54 5.36 23.74
N MET A 240 2.08 5.19 22.53
CA MET A 240 3.09 6.07 21.94
C MET A 240 2.88 6.27 20.44
N VAL A 241 3.20 7.47 19.96
CA VAL A 241 3.19 7.82 18.53
C VAL A 241 4.51 8.48 18.17
N TYR A 242 5.11 8.05 17.06
CA TYR A 242 6.30 8.64 16.46
C TYR A 242 6.02 9.09 15.02
N VAL A 243 6.64 10.18 14.60
CA VAL A 243 6.63 10.61 13.20
C VAL A 243 8.07 10.84 12.75
N MET A 244 8.51 10.05 11.77
CA MET A 244 9.78 10.25 11.09
C MET A 244 9.62 11.29 9.99
N LEU A 245 10.26 12.45 10.18
CA LEU A 245 10.38 13.49 9.15
C LEU A 245 11.73 13.32 8.46
N THR A 246 11.73 12.57 7.35
CA THR A 246 12.93 12.12 6.66
C THR A 246 13.36 13.11 5.58
N ASP A 247 14.54 13.70 5.75
CA ASP A 247 15.22 14.47 4.72
C ASP A 247 15.98 13.50 3.81
N ILE A 248 15.52 13.41 2.55
CA ILE A 248 16.08 12.49 1.56
C ILE A 248 17.50 12.91 1.15
N LEU A 249 17.82 14.21 1.16
CA LEU A 249 19.10 14.71 0.68
C LEU A 249 20.19 14.58 1.74
N GLU A 250 19.85 14.90 2.98
CA GLU A 250 20.77 14.83 4.13
C GLU A 250 20.82 13.43 4.77
N GLU A 251 20.06 12.46 4.24
CA GLU A 251 19.98 11.09 4.73
C GLU A 251 19.74 11.01 6.25
N SER A 252 18.84 11.86 6.75
CA SER A 252 18.55 11.98 8.19
C SER A 252 17.06 12.09 8.45
N SER A 253 16.62 11.70 9.65
CA SER A 253 15.23 11.87 10.08
C SER A 253 15.15 12.64 11.38
N LYS A 254 14.30 13.67 11.43
CA LYS A 254 13.87 14.27 12.70
C LYS A 254 12.64 13.52 13.17
N VAL A 255 12.71 12.90 14.34
CA VAL A 255 11.60 12.12 14.91
C VAL A 255 10.91 12.94 15.97
N ILE A 256 9.65 13.32 15.70
CA ILE A 256 8.75 13.91 16.70
C ILE A 256 7.91 12.80 17.32
N PHE A 257 7.48 12.99 18.55
CA PHE A 257 6.82 11.96 19.33
C PHE A 257 5.79 12.54 20.29
N GLU A 258 4.87 11.69 20.74
CA GLU A 258 3.87 11.98 21.76
C GLU A 258 3.48 10.67 22.46
N GLY A 259 3.07 10.75 23.73
CA GLY A 259 2.71 9.57 24.54
C GLY A 259 3.65 9.33 25.72
N HIS A 260 3.26 8.42 26.60
CA HIS A 260 4.00 8.18 27.85
C HIS A 260 5.37 7.57 27.58
N ASP A 261 6.44 8.18 28.11
CA ASP A 261 7.85 7.79 27.93
C ASP A 261 8.35 7.70 26.48
N ALA A 262 7.57 8.14 25.49
CA ALA A 262 7.92 8.06 24.08
C ALA A 262 9.27 8.71 23.76
N GLY A 263 9.50 9.91 24.31
CA GLY A 263 10.74 10.68 24.15
C GLY A 263 11.95 10.02 24.79
N LYS A 264 11.80 9.56 26.03
CA LYS A 264 12.85 8.81 26.75
C LYS A 264 13.23 7.53 26.04
N ILE A 265 12.25 6.71 25.61
CA ILE A 265 12.52 5.47 24.89
C ILE A 265 13.27 5.75 23.59
N LEU A 266 12.87 6.78 22.84
CA LEU A 266 13.57 7.18 21.62
C LEU A 266 14.98 7.68 21.90
N ALA A 267 15.16 8.49 22.94
CA ALA A 267 16.46 9.01 23.36
C ALA A 267 17.42 7.87 23.76
N ASP A 268 16.95 6.94 24.58
CA ASP A 268 17.72 5.77 25.02
C ASP A 268 18.07 4.85 23.84
N ALA A 269 17.09 4.56 22.98
CA ALA A 269 17.24 3.68 21.82
C ALA A 269 18.34 4.12 20.84
N PHE A 270 18.57 5.43 20.72
CA PHE A 270 19.53 6.01 19.78
C PHE A 270 20.71 6.70 20.46
N GLU A 271 20.87 6.53 21.78
CA GLU A 271 21.92 7.19 22.57
C GLU A 271 21.96 8.71 22.31
N ARG A 272 20.81 9.36 22.51
CA ARG A 272 20.61 10.81 22.32
C ARG A 272 19.99 11.43 23.56
N GLU A 273 20.01 12.76 23.60
CA GLU A 273 19.28 13.52 24.61
C GLU A 273 17.82 13.69 24.22
N GLU A 274 16.92 13.56 25.20
CA GLU A 274 15.50 13.82 25.01
C GLU A 274 15.29 15.31 24.68
N ASN A 275 14.50 15.56 23.63
CA ASN A 275 14.15 16.91 23.21
C ASN A 275 12.68 16.94 22.80
N GLU A 276 11.88 17.77 23.46
CA GLU A 276 10.44 17.93 23.17
C GLU A 276 10.17 18.36 21.71
N ASN A 277 11.14 19.03 21.08
CA ASN A 277 11.07 19.42 19.67
C ASN A 277 11.42 18.27 18.71
N GLY A 278 11.63 17.06 19.22
CA GLY A 278 12.01 15.88 18.45
C GLY A 278 13.53 15.69 18.39
N ILE A 279 13.94 14.47 18.08
CA ILE A 279 15.34 14.04 18.07
C ILE A 279 15.80 13.87 16.61
N LEU A 280 16.96 14.45 16.28
CA LEU A 280 17.57 14.28 14.96
C LEU A 280 18.42 13.00 14.92
N LEU A 281 18.11 12.13 13.97
CA LEU A 281 18.77 10.85 13.75
C LEU A 281 19.47 10.86 12.38
N GLU A 282 20.78 11.09 12.39
CA GLU A 282 21.63 11.03 11.19
C GLU A 282 21.78 9.60 10.68
N GLY A 283 21.71 9.40 9.37
CA GLY A 283 21.80 8.08 8.73
C GLY A 283 20.55 7.19 8.88
N ILE A 284 19.51 7.67 9.57
CA ILE A 284 18.25 6.94 9.78
C ILE A 284 17.20 7.44 8.80
N ILE A 285 16.85 6.62 7.81
CA ILE A 285 15.88 6.94 6.75
C ILE A 285 14.82 5.85 6.54
N SER A 286 15.03 4.66 7.12
CA SER A 286 14.11 3.53 6.97
C SER A 286 13.39 3.24 8.30
N ARG A 287 12.07 3.47 8.33
CA ARG A 287 11.22 3.00 9.45
C ARG A 287 11.41 1.51 9.71
N LYS A 288 11.30 0.68 8.67
CA LYS A 288 11.26 -0.79 8.80
C LYS A 288 12.61 -1.40 9.20
N LYS A 289 13.71 -0.93 8.61
CA LYS A 289 15.04 -1.54 8.86
C LYS A 289 15.78 -0.93 10.05
N GLN A 290 15.54 0.35 10.35
CA GLN A 290 16.38 1.09 11.30
C GLN A 290 15.60 1.55 12.53
N LEU A 291 14.42 2.17 12.36
CA LEU A 291 13.69 2.71 13.52
C LEU A 291 12.98 1.62 14.34
N ILE A 292 12.12 0.82 13.70
CA ILE A 292 11.26 -0.15 14.39
C ILE A 292 12.07 -1.18 15.20
N PRO A 293 13.09 -1.86 14.64
CA PRO A 293 13.85 -2.84 15.42
C PRO A 293 14.53 -2.22 16.64
N THR A 294 15.06 -0.99 16.51
CA THR A 294 15.77 -0.30 17.59
C THR A 294 14.82 0.12 18.70
N LEU A 295 13.63 0.65 18.35
CA LEU A 295 12.60 0.96 19.35
C LEU A 295 12.10 -0.28 20.08
N MET A 296 11.83 -1.38 19.36
CA MET A 296 11.36 -2.62 19.98
C MET A 296 12.40 -3.19 20.96
N ASN A 297 13.70 -3.14 20.61
CA ASN A 297 14.76 -3.58 21.52
C ASN A 297 14.83 -2.71 22.78
N ALA A 298 14.77 -1.39 22.65
CA ALA A 298 14.81 -0.47 23.79
C ALA A 298 13.58 -0.60 24.70
N MET A 299 12.40 -0.91 24.13
CA MET A 299 11.19 -1.20 24.91
C MET A 299 11.32 -2.53 25.67
N ALA A 300 11.91 -3.55 25.06
CA ALA A 300 12.10 -4.86 25.70
C ALA A 300 13.11 -4.83 26.88
N GLU A 301 14.11 -3.94 26.84
CA GLU A 301 15.09 -3.78 27.93
C GLU A 301 14.55 -3.03 29.16
N LYS A 302 13.39 -2.37 29.04
CA LYS A 302 12.73 -1.65 30.14
C LYS A 302 11.73 -2.49 30.94
N VAL A 303 11.53 -3.75 30.53
CA VAL A 303 10.77 -4.79 31.24
C VAL A 303 11.67 -5.50 32.25
#